data_AF-A0AAD1GLB1-F1
#
_entry.id   AF-A0AAD1GLB1-F1
#
_cell.length_a   1.000
_cell.length_b   1.000
_cell.length_c   1.000
_cell.angle_alpha   90.00
_cell.angle_beta   90.00
_cell.angle_gamma   90.00
#
_symmetry.space_group_name_H-M   'P 1'
#
loop_
_entity.id
_entity.type
_entity.pdbx_description
1 polymer ?
#
loop_
_entity_poly.entity_id
_entity_poly.type
_entity_poly.pdbx_seq_one_letter_code
_entity_poly.pdbx_strand_id
1 'polypeptide(L)'
;MSLNQSRFTQADYVRSCWAVTAEAGTKPEDLAKLDYWAHVSTSLKPWDKIEVRAEDGAFYAELLVMQASRNWAKVRLINLVELNEEGPAAEKVEGHIVKWSGPHSKYRVIRESDNAILHEGAVDKVSAHKWLTDHLRVVA
;
A
#
# COMPACT_ATOMS: atom_id res chain seq x y z
N MET A 1 -17.50 -41.23 -1.16
CA MET A 1 -18.00 -39.94 -1.67
C MET A 1 -17.06 -39.47 -2.77
N SER A 2 -17.57 -39.02 -3.92
CA SER A 2 -16.80 -38.47 -5.04
C SER A 2 -17.25 -37.04 -5.36
N LEU A 3 -16.33 -36.22 -5.88
CA LEU A 3 -16.62 -34.84 -6.29
C LEU A 3 -17.55 -34.85 -7.51
N ASN A 4 -18.60 -34.01 -7.51
CA ASN A 4 -19.39 -33.78 -8.71
C ASN A 4 -18.61 -32.88 -9.67
N GLN A 5 -18.39 -33.34 -10.90
CA GLN A 5 -17.65 -32.63 -11.94
C GLN A 5 -18.23 -31.23 -12.21
N SER A 6 -19.54 -31.02 -12.08
CA SER A 6 -20.15 -29.68 -12.26
C SER A 6 -19.73 -28.65 -11.22
N ARG A 7 -19.13 -29.09 -10.11
CA ARG A 7 -18.59 -28.22 -9.04
C ARG A 7 -17.08 -27.99 -9.19
N PHE A 8 -16.47 -28.50 -10.25
CA PHE A 8 -15.05 -28.33 -10.54
C PHE A 8 -14.88 -27.41 -11.75
N THR A 9 -14.69 -26.13 -11.46
CA THR A 9 -14.55 -25.07 -12.48
C THR A 9 -13.22 -24.35 -12.28
N GLN A 10 -12.65 -23.82 -13.36
CA GLN A 10 -11.42 -23.03 -13.30
C GLN A 10 -11.59 -21.84 -12.36
N ALA A 11 -10.67 -21.67 -11.41
CA ALA A 11 -10.77 -20.64 -10.39
C ALA A 11 -10.91 -19.24 -10.99
N ASP A 12 -10.12 -18.90 -12.01
CA ASP A 12 -10.10 -17.57 -12.65
C ASP A 12 -11.42 -17.21 -13.36
N TYR A 13 -12.24 -18.20 -13.69
CA TYR A 13 -13.58 -17.97 -14.23
C TYR A 13 -14.56 -17.57 -13.12
N VAL A 14 -14.39 -18.10 -11.91
CA VAL A 14 -15.34 -17.92 -10.79
C VAL A 14 -14.93 -16.80 -9.85
N ARG A 15 -13.63 -16.51 -9.72
CA ARG A 15 -13.07 -15.50 -8.80
C ARG A 15 -12.24 -14.47 -9.55
N SER A 16 -12.21 -13.26 -9.03
CA SER A 16 -11.31 -12.19 -9.46
C SER A 16 -10.04 -12.18 -8.62
N CYS A 17 -8.94 -11.70 -9.20
CA CYS A 17 -7.71 -11.36 -8.48
C CYS A 17 -7.48 -9.84 -8.58
N TRP A 18 -7.43 -9.17 -7.43
CA TRP A 18 -7.28 -7.72 -7.33
C TRP A 18 -5.88 -7.37 -6.85
N ALA A 19 -5.24 -6.39 -7.48
CA ALA A 19 -3.98 -5.83 -7.02
C ALA A 19 -4.23 -4.48 -6.33
N VAL A 20 -3.74 -4.32 -5.10
CA VAL A 20 -3.89 -3.13 -4.28
C VAL A 20 -2.53 -2.64 -3.83
N THR A 21 -2.29 -1.34 -3.95
CA THR A 21 -1.13 -0.68 -3.32
C THR A 21 -1.65 0.06 -2.09
N ALA A 22 -1.34 -0.46 -0.90
CA ALA A 22 -1.77 0.13 0.35
C ALA A 22 -0.96 1.41 0.64
N GLU A 23 -1.64 2.47 1.07
CA GLU A 23 -1.01 3.76 1.36
C GLU A 23 0.11 3.63 2.40
N ALA A 24 1.12 4.50 2.30
CA ALA A 24 2.24 4.54 3.24
C ALA A 24 1.79 4.56 4.71
N GLY A 25 2.36 3.70 5.54
CA GLY A 25 2.00 3.57 6.96
C GLY A 25 0.78 2.69 7.24
N THR A 26 0.09 2.16 6.22
CA THR A 26 -0.90 1.08 6.42
C THR A 26 -0.20 -0.11 7.07
N LYS A 27 -0.80 -0.69 8.11
CA LYS A 27 -0.29 -1.90 8.73
C LYS A 27 -1.09 -3.13 8.28
N PRO A 28 -0.51 -4.34 8.31
CA PRO A 28 -1.25 -5.56 7.98
C PRO A 28 -2.55 -5.74 8.80
N GLU A 29 -2.59 -5.26 10.04
CA GLU A 29 -3.79 -5.34 10.89
C GLU A 29 -4.92 -4.45 10.39
N ASP A 30 -4.61 -3.35 9.69
CA ASP A 30 -5.61 -2.46 9.11
C ASP A 30 -6.39 -3.14 7.99
N LEU A 31 -5.75 -4.07 7.24
CA LEU A 31 -6.39 -4.83 6.17
C LEU A 31 -7.53 -5.73 6.67
N ALA A 32 -7.53 -6.10 7.96
CA ALA A 32 -8.59 -6.89 8.56
C ALA A 32 -9.84 -6.07 8.92
N LYS A 33 -9.74 -4.74 8.91
CA LYS A 33 -10.87 -3.84 9.21
C LYS A 33 -11.86 -3.84 8.07
N LEU A 34 -13.15 -3.91 8.41
CA LEU A 34 -14.25 -4.06 7.44
C LEU A 34 -14.43 -2.82 6.55
N ASP A 35 -14.27 -1.65 7.15
CA ASP A 35 -14.43 -0.32 6.56
C ASP A 35 -13.23 0.09 5.69
N TYR A 36 -12.05 -0.51 5.90
CA TYR A 36 -10.88 -0.32 5.02
C TYR A 36 -11.23 -0.58 3.54
N TRP A 37 -12.10 -1.56 3.30
CA TRP A 37 -12.53 -1.97 1.96
C TRP A 37 -13.79 -1.25 1.45
N ALA A 38 -14.37 -0.32 2.22
CA ALA A 38 -15.67 0.27 1.94
C ALA A 38 -15.76 0.85 0.52
N HIS A 39 -14.72 1.57 0.09
CA HIS A 39 -14.66 2.27 -1.19
C HIS A 39 -14.62 1.35 -2.42
N VAL A 40 -14.19 0.09 -2.25
CA VAL A 40 -14.07 -0.89 -3.35
C VAL A 40 -14.97 -2.11 -3.15
N SER A 41 -15.71 -2.17 -2.04
CA SER A 41 -16.50 -3.33 -1.60
C SER A 41 -17.54 -3.81 -2.62
N THR A 42 -18.09 -2.93 -3.44
CA THR A 42 -19.06 -3.27 -4.50
C THR A 42 -18.46 -4.06 -5.67
N SER A 43 -17.14 -4.05 -5.82
CA SER A 43 -16.42 -4.83 -6.84
C SER A 43 -15.98 -6.20 -6.34
N LEU A 44 -16.08 -6.44 -5.03
CA LEU A 44 -15.64 -7.66 -4.39
C LEU A 44 -16.78 -8.68 -4.31
N LYS A 45 -16.47 -9.95 -4.54
CA LYS A 45 -17.37 -11.07 -4.23
C LYS A 45 -16.67 -12.11 -3.34
N PRO A 46 -17.43 -12.92 -2.59
CA PRO A 46 -16.85 -14.02 -1.84
C PRO A 46 -15.93 -14.89 -2.72
N TRP A 47 -14.81 -15.32 -2.13
CA TRP A 47 -13.73 -16.10 -2.75
C TRP A 47 -12.80 -15.36 -3.73
N ASP A 48 -13.01 -14.06 -3.95
CA ASP A 48 -12.00 -13.23 -4.63
C ASP A 48 -10.68 -13.20 -3.84
N LYS A 49 -9.58 -13.10 -4.58
CA LYS A 49 -8.23 -12.90 -4.04
C LYS A 49 -7.87 -11.42 -4.12
N ILE A 50 -7.23 -10.90 -3.09
CA ILE A 50 -6.62 -9.56 -3.11
C ILE A 50 -5.14 -9.69 -2.77
N GLU A 51 -4.29 -9.16 -3.63
CA GLU A 51 -2.86 -9.03 -3.46
C GLU A 51 -2.55 -7.59 -3.08
N VAL A 52 -2.06 -7.39 -1.87
CA VAL A 52 -1.76 -6.08 -1.31
C VAL A 52 -0.25 -5.93 -1.20
N ARG A 53 0.28 -4.85 -1.76
CA ARG A 53 1.66 -4.41 -1.52
C ARG A 53 1.63 -3.09 -0.77
N ALA A 54 2.43 -2.97 0.27
CA ALA A 54 2.63 -1.68 0.92
C ALA A 54 3.33 -0.73 -0.06
N GLU A 55 2.90 0.52 -0.11
CA GLU A 55 3.48 1.52 -1.00
C GLU A 55 4.97 1.73 -0.69
N ASP A 56 5.33 1.77 0.60
CA ASP A 56 6.70 1.89 1.08
C ASP A 56 7.54 0.61 0.95
N GLY A 57 6.94 -0.47 0.46
CA GLY A 57 7.59 -1.77 0.33
C GLY A 57 7.72 -2.53 1.64
N ALA A 58 7.04 -2.14 2.72
CA ALA A 58 7.15 -2.80 4.02
C ALA A 58 6.59 -4.23 4.07
N PHE A 59 5.57 -4.54 3.26
CA PHE A 59 4.99 -5.88 3.21
C PHE A 59 4.31 -6.20 1.88
N TYR A 60 4.15 -7.49 1.64
CA TYR A 60 3.20 -8.06 0.69
C TYR A 60 2.23 -8.98 1.42
N ALA A 61 0.93 -8.87 1.14
CA ALA A 61 -0.11 -9.66 1.76
C ALA A 61 -1.06 -10.23 0.72
N GLU A 62 -1.56 -11.43 0.99
CA GLU A 62 -2.67 -12.01 0.23
C GLU A 62 -3.88 -12.17 1.14
N LEU A 63 -5.04 -11.78 0.62
CA LEU A 63 -6.30 -11.80 1.33
C LEU A 63 -7.34 -12.60 0.54
N LEU A 64 -8.20 -13.30 1.26
CA LEU A 64 -9.39 -13.96 0.73
C LEU A 64 -10.64 -13.19 1.15
N VAL A 65 -11.46 -12.78 0.19
CA VAL A 65 -12.75 -12.16 0.48
C VAL A 65 -13.72 -13.21 1.02
N MET A 66 -14.20 -13.01 2.24
CA MET A 66 -15.20 -13.90 2.87
C MET A 66 -16.61 -13.42 2.56
N GLN A 67 -16.85 -12.11 2.69
CA GLN A 67 -18.13 -11.45 2.43
C GLN A 67 -17.89 -10.00 1.99
N ALA A 68 -18.79 -9.45 1.18
CA ALA A 68 -18.77 -8.04 0.80
C ALA A 68 -20.21 -7.52 0.67
N SER A 69 -20.40 -6.24 0.98
CA SER A 69 -21.65 -5.50 0.80
C SER A 69 -21.33 -4.09 0.30
N ARG A 70 -22.31 -3.17 0.32
CA ARG A 70 -22.18 -1.84 -0.31
C ARG A 70 -21.07 -0.94 0.27
N ASN A 71 -20.71 -1.12 1.54
CA ASN A 71 -19.80 -0.22 2.26
C ASN A 71 -18.84 -0.97 3.20
N TRP A 72 -18.69 -2.27 3.04
CA TRP A 72 -17.76 -3.06 3.84
C TRP A 72 -17.39 -4.36 3.13
N ALA A 73 -16.21 -4.88 3.42
CA ALA A 73 -15.85 -6.25 3.07
C ALA A 73 -15.14 -6.92 4.24
N LYS A 74 -15.53 -8.18 4.51
CA LYS A 74 -14.83 -9.05 5.45
C LYS A 74 -13.83 -9.87 4.65
N VAL A 75 -12.56 -9.63 4.90
CA VAL A 75 -11.45 -10.38 4.29
C VAL A 75 -10.70 -11.17 5.34
N ARG A 76 -10.01 -12.23 4.91
CA ARG A 76 -9.10 -13.00 5.77
C ARG A 76 -7.69 -12.96 5.17
N LEU A 77 -6.71 -12.59 5.97
CA LEU A 77 -5.30 -12.74 5.64
C LEU A 77 -4.97 -14.23 5.47
N ILE A 78 -4.43 -14.59 4.31
CA ILE A 78 -4.02 -15.95 3.97
C ILE A 78 -2.50 -16.06 3.82
N ASN A 79 -1.82 -14.96 3.49
CA ASN A 79 -0.36 -14.89 3.47
C ASN A 79 0.08 -13.47 3.83
N LEU A 80 1.20 -13.37 4.55
CA LEU A 80 1.87 -12.11 4.84
C LEU A 80 3.37 -12.34 4.74
N VAL A 81 4.03 -11.51 3.95
CA VAL A 81 5.47 -11.46 3.80
C VAL A 81 5.89 -10.06 4.21
N GLU A 82 6.58 -9.95 5.36
CA GLU A 82 7.27 -8.72 5.72
C GLU A 82 8.46 -8.56 4.79
N LEU A 83 8.48 -7.44 4.09
CA LEU A 83 9.52 -7.06 3.16
C LEU A 83 10.40 -6.07 3.93
N ASN A 84 11.26 -6.62 4.80
CA ASN A 84 12.24 -5.85 5.57
C ASN A 84 13.42 -5.37 4.70
N GLU A 85 13.23 -5.25 3.39
CA GLU A 85 14.20 -4.59 2.52
C GLU A 85 13.99 -3.10 2.70
N GLU A 86 14.84 -2.48 3.53
CA GLU A 86 14.95 -1.04 3.59
C GLU A 86 15.05 -0.52 2.15
N GLY A 87 14.04 0.23 1.73
CA GLY A 87 14.13 1.01 0.50
C GLY A 87 15.37 1.91 0.52
N PRO A 88 15.68 2.62 -0.58
CA PRO A 88 16.83 3.51 -0.64
C PRO A 88 16.95 4.36 0.63
N ALA A 89 18.08 4.23 1.34
CA ALA A 89 18.25 4.80 2.68
C ALA A 89 17.78 6.26 2.72
N ALA A 90 16.96 6.56 3.71
CA ALA A 90 16.50 7.92 3.97
C ALA A 90 17.70 8.82 4.26
N GLU A 91 17.80 9.94 3.55
CA GLU A 91 18.89 10.89 3.75
C GLU A 91 18.42 12.03 4.64
N LYS A 92 19.22 12.34 5.67
CA LYS A 92 18.96 13.47 6.56
C LYS A 92 19.78 14.67 6.10
N VAL A 93 19.11 15.77 5.81
CA VAL A 93 19.72 17.03 5.37
C VAL A 93 19.10 18.16 6.18
N GLU A 94 19.91 18.83 7.01
CA GLU A 94 19.52 20.06 7.74
C GLU A 94 18.16 19.97 8.47
N GLY A 95 17.93 18.88 9.22
CA GLY A 95 16.67 18.66 9.96
C GLY A 95 15.48 18.21 9.08
N HIS A 96 15.76 17.78 7.85
CA HIS A 96 14.78 17.21 6.93
C HIS A 96 15.19 15.81 6.50
N ILE A 97 14.21 14.97 6.19
CA ILE A 97 14.37 13.60 5.73
C ILE A 97 13.91 13.51 4.28
N VAL A 98 14.81 13.10 3.38
CA VAL A 98 14.51 12.79 1.99
C VAL A 98 14.47 11.27 1.84
N LYS A 99 13.30 10.72 1.52
CA LYS A 99 13.15 9.26 1.36
C LYS A 99 12.24 8.88 0.21
N TRP A 100 12.50 7.72 -0.38
CA TRP A 100 11.54 7.07 -1.28
C TRP A 100 10.35 6.58 -0.46
N SER A 101 9.14 6.97 -0.88
CA SER A 101 7.89 6.62 -0.19
C SER A 101 6.95 5.81 -1.09
N GLY A 102 7.50 5.14 -2.12
CA GLY A 102 6.76 4.24 -2.99
C GLY A 102 6.32 4.82 -4.34
N PRO A 103 5.66 4.01 -5.20
CA PRO A 103 5.41 4.35 -6.60
C PRO A 103 4.43 5.51 -6.82
N HIS A 104 3.52 5.78 -5.88
CA HIS A 104 2.56 6.87 -5.99
C HIS A 104 3.12 8.16 -5.38
N SER A 105 3.65 8.09 -4.16
CA SER A 105 4.22 9.19 -3.39
C SER A 105 5.61 9.63 -3.84
N LYS A 106 6.33 8.74 -4.51
CA LYS A 106 7.72 8.90 -4.99
C LYS A 106 8.67 9.41 -3.91
N TYR A 107 9.65 10.25 -4.25
CA TYR A 107 10.50 10.87 -3.24
C TYR A 107 9.73 11.98 -2.50
N ARG A 108 9.82 11.95 -1.17
CA ARG A 108 9.25 12.95 -0.26
C ARG A 108 10.32 13.64 0.55
N VAL A 109 10.07 14.91 0.89
CA VAL A 109 10.85 15.71 1.83
C VAL A 109 10.00 15.94 3.07
N ILE A 110 10.49 15.47 4.22
CA ILE A 110 9.76 15.48 5.50
C ILE A 110 10.57 16.31 6.50
N ARG A 111 9.93 17.18 7.26
CA ARG A 111 10.59 17.91 8.35
C ARG A 111 10.72 17.01 9.58
N GLU A 112 11.91 16.93 10.18
CA GLU A 112 12.18 16.01 11.30
C GLU A 112 11.49 16.45 12.61
N SER A 113 11.24 17.75 12.79
CA SER A 113 10.67 18.28 14.05
C SER A 113 9.23 17.86 14.31
N ASP A 114 8.41 17.74 13.27
CA ASP A 114 6.96 17.51 13.36
C ASP A 114 6.47 16.40 12.40
N ASN A 115 7.37 15.75 11.66
CA ASN A 115 7.07 14.79 10.59
C ASN A 115 6.16 15.36 9.49
N ALA A 116 6.11 16.68 9.32
CA ALA A 116 5.32 17.30 8.25
C ALA A 116 5.93 16.99 6.87
N ILE A 117 5.11 16.52 5.94
CA ILE A 117 5.49 16.36 4.54
C ILE A 117 5.52 17.75 3.90
N LEU A 118 6.72 18.23 3.55
CA LEU A 118 6.92 19.53 2.91
C LEU A 118 6.83 19.43 1.38
N HIS A 119 7.23 18.30 0.83
CA HIS A 119 7.17 18.03 -0.60
C HIS A 119 6.97 16.54 -0.89
N GLU A 120 6.23 16.23 -1.95
CA GLU A 120 5.98 14.88 -2.41
C GLU A 120 5.90 14.80 -3.95
N GLY A 121 6.05 13.59 -4.50
CA GLY A 121 5.94 13.35 -5.93
C GLY A 121 7.22 13.63 -6.74
N ALA A 122 8.36 13.88 -6.08
CA ALA A 122 9.63 14.07 -6.77
C ALA A 122 10.06 12.78 -7.49
N VAL A 123 10.39 12.89 -8.78
CA VAL A 123 10.63 11.74 -9.67
C VAL A 123 11.85 10.93 -9.24
N ASP A 124 12.87 11.62 -8.74
CA ASP A 124 14.12 11.04 -8.31
C ASP A 124 14.66 11.75 -7.06
N LYS A 125 15.72 11.20 -6.48
CA LYS A 125 16.34 11.75 -5.28
C LYS A 125 16.92 13.15 -5.51
N VAL A 126 17.44 13.42 -6.72
CA VAL A 126 18.11 14.68 -7.08
C VAL A 126 17.11 15.83 -7.13
N SER A 127 15.94 15.60 -7.74
CA SER A 127 14.84 16.57 -7.79
C SER A 127 14.30 16.90 -6.40
N ALA A 128 14.17 15.91 -5.51
CA ALA A 128 13.79 16.16 -4.12
C ALA A 128 14.82 17.02 -3.37
N HIS A 129 16.12 16.76 -3.55
CA HIS A 129 17.20 17.56 -2.95
C HIS A 129 17.24 18.98 -3.50
N LYS A 130 17.04 19.15 -4.80
CA LYS A 130 16.96 20.46 -5.43
C LYS A 130 15.82 21.29 -4.83
N TRP A 131 14.63 20.68 -4.71
CA TRP A 131 13.49 21.33 -4.07
C TRP A 131 13.81 21.74 -2.62
N LEU A 132 14.43 20.85 -1.83
CA LEU A 132 14.81 21.14 -0.44
C LEU A 132 15.80 22.31 -0.36
N THR A 133 16.81 22.34 -1.23
CA THR A 133 17.80 23.43 -1.26
C THR A 133 17.14 24.77 -1.59
N ASP A 134 16.21 24.79 -2.56
CA ASP A 134 15.46 26.00 -2.90
C ASP A 134 14.51 26.43 -1.77
N HIS A 135 13.90 25.47 -1.07
CA HIS A 135 13.05 25.75 0.11
C HIS A 135 13.86 26.38 1.26
N LEU A 136 15.04 25.83 1.56
CA LEU A 136 15.90 26.33 2.63
C LEU A 136 16.39 27.77 2.36
N ARG A 137 16.62 28.14 1.09
CA ARG A 137 16.98 29.52 0.71
C ARG A 137 15.87 30.55 0.93
N VAL A 138 14.61 30.13 0.84
CA VAL A 138 13.44 31.01 0.98
C VAL A 138 13.02 31.15 2.45
N VAL A 139 13.27 30.11 3.25
CA VAL A 139 12.89 30.06 4.67
C VAL A 139 14.00 30.56 5.61
N ALA A 140 15.25 30.61 5.15
CA ALA A 140 16.38 31.26 5.84
C ALA A 140 16.26 32.80 5.83
#